data_AF-A0A948CBK3-F1
#
_entry.id   AF-A0A948CBK3-F1
#
_cell.length_a   1.000
_cell.length_b   1.000
_cell.length_c   1.000
_cell.angle_alpha   90.00
_cell.angle_beta   90.00
_cell.angle_gamma   90.00
#
_symmetry.space_group_name_H-M   'P 1'
#
loop_
_entity.id
_entity.type
_entity.pdbx_description
1 polymer ?
#
loop_
_entity_poly.entity_id
_entity_poly.type
_entity_poly.pdbx_seq_one_letter_code
_entity_poly.pdbx_strand_id
1 'polypeptide(L)'
;MNRKNKSIVIFLIALLFFYACSYPLSQVQQRLRSILPEEATLKKLPPELVFTTVLLGGFRGILVNLLWLRAQQLQDDGKYFELVQLSDWIGLLQPYLPTVWIFNAWNLSYNISVKFPTGEERWNWIYQGIKLLRDKGLKYTPDSAEIYQELAWIQYHKISDTSDEFNAYYKRMLAKIMEDAFGDITLEEMVSNSSYEELLKDKSIETIISSFSANQIDILKDWNQISKDNFSVLPEKLRELTQNPSFPKIEAYLRGKRLREEFKMDPVFMLELEKKYFPLNWKSSAAHSLYWIEEGKRKATDMRELDYYRMVYFSLGHLWKWGNVSVKKINNEEVLILAPDFKVVHTLNAYYEDAIQQLEETGEPTTGIKSSQMYWLSEVVVMAYTMNDIQFAQKYYIYLRDKYPGEIANRSFPDYVASKFIEKLDFKETSIPNITDVLFGIMYQSYWALVAGEDERYADLQSLAKSVYERTARSVSRFQKLFPTFNALQKSSLESSLPMMPPAIASSLRTRLGIPEPSEAENQPETK
;
A
#
# COMPACT_ATOMS: atom_id res chain seq x y z
N MET A 1 47.61 22.56 46.45
CA MET A 1 46.17 22.51 46.82
C MET A 1 45.70 21.06 46.82
N ASN A 2 45.28 20.53 47.97
CA ASN A 2 44.82 19.14 48.10
C ASN A 2 43.55 18.89 47.24
N ARG A 3 43.30 17.66 46.81
CA ARG A 3 42.23 17.27 45.87
C ARG A 3 40.86 17.80 46.31
N LYS A 4 40.60 17.79 47.63
CA LYS A 4 39.40 18.35 48.26
C LYS A 4 39.24 19.86 48.03
N ASN A 5 40.33 20.62 48.13
CA ASN A 5 40.33 22.07 47.92
C ASN A 5 40.18 22.41 46.42
N LYS A 6 40.74 21.60 45.51
CA LYS A 6 40.49 21.71 44.05
C LYS A 6 39.02 21.50 43.71
N SER A 7 38.38 20.48 44.29
CA SER A 7 36.95 20.23 44.09
C SER A 7 36.08 21.35 44.63
N ILE A 8 36.41 21.93 45.80
CA ILE A 8 35.68 23.07 46.37
C ILE A 8 35.81 24.31 45.48
N VAL A 9 37.01 24.60 44.97
CA VAL A 9 37.23 25.75 44.07
C VAL A 9 36.50 25.56 42.74
N ILE A 10 36.52 24.36 42.16
CA ILE A 10 35.76 24.07 40.92
C ILE A 10 34.26 24.20 41.17
N PHE A 11 33.76 23.72 42.31
CA PHE A 11 32.35 23.84 42.67
C PHE A 11 31.92 25.30 42.87
N LEU A 12 32.75 26.10 43.54
CA LEU A 12 32.51 27.53 43.70
C LEU A 12 32.57 28.29 42.37
N ILE A 13 33.52 27.96 41.49
CA ILE A 13 33.58 28.53 40.14
C ILE A 13 32.33 28.15 39.33
N ALA A 14 31.87 26.91 39.42
CA ALA A 14 30.63 26.47 38.76
C ALA A 14 29.40 27.20 39.31
N LEU A 15 29.31 27.40 40.62
CA LEU A 15 28.25 28.19 41.26
C LEU A 15 28.29 29.65 40.83
N LEU A 16 29.48 30.23 40.71
CA LEU A 16 29.67 31.62 40.32
C LEU A 16 29.37 31.81 38.82
N PHE A 17 29.74 30.85 37.97
CA PHE A 17 29.31 30.79 36.56
C PHE A 17 27.80 30.63 36.45
N PHE A 18 27.20 29.74 37.25
CA PHE A 18 25.75 29.54 37.27
C PHE A 18 25.01 30.81 37.67
N TYR A 19 25.49 31.51 38.70
CA TYR A 19 24.95 32.80 39.14
C TYR A 19 25.17 33.90 38.08
N ALA A 20 26.38 33.99 37.51
CA ALA A 20 26.70 34.97 36.47
C ALA A 20 25.90 34.75 35.17
N CYS A 21 25.55 33.51 34.83
CA CYS A 21 24.67 33.19 33.71
C CYS A 21 23.17 33.36 34.06
N SER A 22 22.78 33.24 35.33
CA SER A 22 21.38 33.37 35.74
C SER A 22 20.82 34.79 35.56
N TYR A 23 21.65 35.83 35.70
CA TYR A 23 21.27 37.24 35.54
C TYR A 23 20.95 37.64 34.08
N PRO A 24 21.80 37.36 33.08
CA PRO A 24 21.44 37.57 31.67
C PRO A 24 20.31 36.64 31.23
N LEU A 25 20.21 35.42 31.78
CA LEU A 25 19.09 34.52 31.50
C LEU A 25 17.76 35.07 32.04
N SER A 26 17.74 35.66 33.24
CA SER A 26 16.53 36.28 33.80
C SER A 26 16.12 37.52 33.01
N GLN A 27 17.08 38.32 32.53
CA GLN A 27 16.83 39.45 31.63
C GLN A 27 16.28 39.01 30.27
N VAL A 28 16.85 37.96 29.67
CA VAL A 28 16.36 37.36 28.43
C VAL A 28 14.98 36.74 28.64
N GLN A 29 14.73 36.08 29.77
CA GLN A 29 13.41 35.54 30.12
C GLN A 29 12.38 36.65 30.37
N GLN A 30 12.75 37.79 30.97
CA GLN A 30 11.86 38.94 31.13
C GLN A 30 11.51 39.56 29.77
N ARG A 31 12.50 39.71 28.88
CA ARG A 31 12.28 40.16 27.49
C ARG A 31 11.43 39.16 26.73
N LEU A 32 11.71 37.86 26.83
CA LEU A 32 10.89 36.82 26.25
C LEU A 32 9.48 36.82 26.84
N ARG A 33 9.27 37.05 28.13
CA ARG A 33 7.92 37.21 28.71
C ARG A 33 7.18 38.45 28.21
N SER A 34 7.89 39.50 27.78
CA SER A 34 7.28 40.67 27.12
C SER A 34 7.02 40.47 25.61
N ILE A 35 7.61 39.43 25.00
CA ILE A 35 7.49 39.11 23.56
C ILE A 35 6.61 37.86 23.35
N LEU A 36 6.58 36.95 24.34
CA LEU A 36 5.70 35.79 24.41
C LEU A 36 4.31 36.28 24.80
N PRO A 37 3.27 35.83 24.10
CA PRO A 37 1.94 36.36 24.29
C PRO A 37 1.40 35.95 25.68
N GLU A 38 0.61 36.85 26.29
CA GLU A 38 -0.02 36.78 27.62
C GLU A 38 -0.52 35.40 28.05
N GLU A 39 -0.76 35.22 29.35
CA GLU A 39 -1.39 34.07 30.03
C GLU A 39 -2.56 33.42 29.23
N ALA A 40 -3.28 34.19 28.44
CA ALA A 40 -4.32 33.76 27.50
C ALA A 40 -3.83 32.81 26.38
N THR A 41 -2.58 32.90 25.95
CA THR A 41 -1.97 32.05 24.91
C THR A 41 -1.37 30.78 25.49
N LEU A 42 -0.88 30.81 26.73
CA LEU A 42 -0.49 29.61 27.47
C LEU A 42 -1.71 28.72 27.78
N LYS A 43 -2.88 29.30 28.07
CA LYS A 43 -4.15 28.55 28.22
C LYS A 43 -4.64 27.90 26.90
N LYS A 44 -4.18 28.38 25.74
CA LYS A 44 -4.52 27.81 24.43
C LYS A 44 -3.60 26.67 24.00
N LEU A 45 -2.43 26.52 24.64
CA LEU A 45 -1.55 25.38 24.40
C LEU A 45 -2.10 24.13 25.11
N PRO A 46 -1.98 22.93 24.51
CA PRO A 46 -2.24 21.68 25.22
C PRO A 46 -1.52 21.65 26.57
N PRO A 47 -2.13 21.13 27.66
CA PRO A 47 -1.54 21.15 29.00
C PRO A 47 -0.11 20.57 29.07
N GLU A 48 0.15 19.56 28.26
CA GLU A 48 1.46 18.91 28.12
C GLU A 48 2.54 19.86 27.59
N LEU A 49 2.18 20.79 26.71
CA LEU A 49 3.07 21.80 26.13
C LEU A 49 3.38 22.96 27.08
N VAL A 50 2.46 23.25 28.00
CA VAL A 50 2.68 24.24 29.06
C VAL A 50 3.74 23.73 30.02
N PHE A 51 3.70 22.45 30.39
CA PHE A 51 4.74 21.81 31.21
C PHE A 51 6.12 21.92 30.56
N THR A 52 6.27 21.52 29.29
CA THR A 52 7.59 21.52 28.63
C THR A 52 8.14 22.92 28.33
N THR A 53 7.26 23.90 28.09
CA THR A 53 7.67 25.27 27.72
C THR A 53 7.94 26.15 28.94
N VAL A 54 7.15 26.03 30.01
CA VAL A 54 7.23 26.92 31.18
C VAL A 54 8.16 26.39 32.27
N LEU A 55 8.17 25.09 32.54
CA LEU A 55 8.97 24.51 33.64
C LEU A 55 10.43 24.28 33.28
N LEU A 56 10.73 23.84 32.05
CA LEU A 56 12.10 23.47 31.68
C LEU A 56 12.93 24.65 31.16
N GLY A 57 12.31 25.71 30.64
CA GLY A 57 13.00 26.90 30.13
C GLY A 57 14.20 26.54 29.23
N GLY A 58 15.39 27.08 29.55
CA GLY A 58 16.63 26.79 28.82
C GLY A 58 17.18 25.36 28.97
N PHE A 59 16.73 24.60 29.98
CA PHE A 59 17.15 23.20 30.16
C PHE A 59 16.49 22.24 29.17
N ARG A 60 15.40 22.66 28.51
CA ARG A 60 14.71 21.87 27.48
C ARG A 60 15.67 21.36 26.42
N GLY A 61 16.55 22.22 25.90
CA GLY A 61 17.51 21.84 24.84
C GLY A 61 18.53 20.79 25.30
N ILE A 62 19.04 20.90 26.53
CA ILE A 62 19.98 19.92 27.10
C ILE A 62 19.30 18.57 27.29
N LEU A 63 18.10 18.58 27.89
CA LEU A 63 17.33 17.36 28.10
C LEU A 63 17.01 16.66 26.78
N VAL A 64 16.56 17.40 25.78
CA VAL A 64 16.27 16.89 24.44
C VAL A 64 17.50 16.21 23.82
N ASN A 65 18.68 16.85 23.87
CA ASN A 65 19.90 16.26 23.32
C ASN A 65 20.28 14.95 24.04
N LEU A 66 20.13 14.90 25.37
CA LEU A 66 20.38 13.67 26.15
C LEU A 66 19.38 12.57 25.79
N LEU A 67 18.10 12.91 25.62
CA LEU A 67 17.07 11.96 25.21
C LEU A 67 17.33 11.43 23.81
N TRP A 68 17.72 12.27 22.84
CA TRP A 68 18.09 11.81 21.50
C TRP A 68 19.33 10.92 21.48
N LEU A 69 20.39 11.26 22.21
CA LEU A 69 21.57 10.40 22.35
C LEU A 69 21.19 9.02 22.93
N ARG A 70 20.31 9.01 23.93
CA ARG A 70 19.80 7.76 24.50
C ARG A 70 18.91 7.00 23.52
N ALA A 71 18.06 7.70 22.77
CA ALA A 71 17.18 7.11 21.76
C ALA A 71 17.99 6.41 20.67
N GLN A 72 19.02 7.08 20.15
CA GLN A 72 19.90 6.51 19.13
C GLN A 72 20.63 5.27 19.65
N GLN A 73 21.19 5.33 20.87
CA GLN A 73 21.84 4.17 21.47
C GLN A 73 20.87 3.00 21.67
N LEU A 74 19.63 3.25 22.10
CA LEU A 74 18.62 2.21 22.26
C LEU A 74 18.23 1.59 20.92
N GLN A 75 18.12 2.41 19.87
CA GLN A 75 17.86 1.94 18.50
C GLN A 75 19.00 1.04 17.99
N ASP A 76 20.25 1.48 18.15
CA ASP A 76 21.45 0.75 17.75
C ASP A 76 21.59 -0.58 18.54
N ASP A 77 21.25 -0.56 19.83
CA ASP A 77 21.23 -1.74 20.71
C ASP A 77 20.03 -2.68 20.43
N GLY A 78 19.06 -2.28 19.61
CA GLY A 78 17.82 -3.02 19.37
C GLY A 78 16.83 -3.05 20.54
N LYS A 79 16.98 -2.15 21.52
CA LYS A 79 16.15 -2.02 22.74
C LYS A 79 14.92 -1.14 22.49
N TYR A 80 14.04 -1.62 21.63
CA TYR A 80 12.98 -0.77 21.08
C TYR A 80 11.80 -0.51 22.03
N PHE A 81 11.53 -1.37 23.01
CA PHE A 81 10.44 -1.11 23.96
C PHE A 81 10.79 0.05 24.90
N GLU A 82 12.04 0.13 25.33
CA GLU A 82 12.58 1.26 26.07
C GLU A 82 12.63 2.51 25.20
N LEU A 83 12.94 2.36 23.90
CA LEU A 83 12.89 3.46 22.94
C LEU A 83 11.48 4.07 22.84
N VAL A 84 10.43 3.25 22.79
CA VAL A 84 9.04 3.73 22.75
C VAL A 84 8.70 4.55 23.99
N GLN A 85 9.14 4.14 25.17
CA GLN A 85 8.89 4.93 26.39
C GLN A 85 9.59 6.31 26.34
N LEU A 86 10.77 6.37 25.72
CA LEU A 86 11.53 7.61 25.54
C LEU A 86 10.90 8.51 24.47
N SER A 87 10.31 7.90 23.45
CA SER A 87 9.75 8.58 22.29
C SER A 87 8.65 9.59 22.62
N ASP A 88 7.81 9.27 23.61
CA ASP A 88 6.76 10.17 24.09
C ASP A 88 7.35 11.44 24.70
N TRP A 89 8.43 11.33 25.48
CA TRP A 89 9.11 12.50 26.05
C TRP A 89 9.71 13.40 24.97
N ILE A 90 10.34 12.81 23.96
CA ILE A 90 10.90 13.57 22.83
C ILE A 90 9.77 14.26 22.06
N GLY A 91 8.66 13.56 21.79
CA GLY A 91 7.45 14.11 21.15
C GLY A 91 6.87 15.30 21.91
N LEU A 92 6.79 15.22 23.24
CA LEU A 92 6.32 16.32 24.09
C LEU A 92 7.29 17.51 24.09
N LEU A 93 8.59 17.25 24.02
CA LEU A 93 9.63 18.26 24.07
C LEU A 93 9.94 18.89 22.71
N GLN A 94 9.57 18.27 21.59
CA GLN A 94 9.80 18.81 20.23
C GLN A 94 8.64 18.48 19.26
N PRO A 95 7.39 18.83 19.57
CA PRO A 95 6.25 18.39 18.77
C PRO A 95 6.21 18.98 17.36
N TYR A 96 6.84 20.13 17.15
CA TYR A 96 6.89 20.83 15.85
C TYR A 96 8.05 20.37 14.96
N LEU A 97 8.81 19.34 15.36
CA LEU A 97 9.89 18.76 14.55
C LEU A 97 9.39 17.48 13.88
N PRO A 98 9.14 17.45 12.56
CA PRO A 98 8.60 16.29 11.85
C PRO A 98 9.39 15.01 12.09
N THR A 99 10.73 15.12 12.09
CA THR A 99 11.67 14.01 12.31
C THR A 99 11.38 13.22 13.59
N VAL A 100 10.85 13.86 14.65
CA VAL A 100 10.47 13.16 15.90
C VAL A 100 9.39 12.12 15.62
N TRP A 101 8.34 12.52 14.92
CA TRP A 101 7.20 11.65 14.62
C TRP A 101 7.59 10.57 13.62
N ILE A 102 8.37 10.93 12.60
CA ILE A 102 8.88 10.00 11.57
C ILE A 102 9.77 8.94 12.19
N PHE A 103 10.76 9.35 12.99
CA PHE A 103 11.67 8.43 13.66
C PHE A 103 10.91 7.41 14.53
N ASN A 104 9.93 7.89 15.30
CA ASN A 104 9.14 7.03 16.17
C ASN A 104 8.23 6.08 15.38
N ALA A 105 7.55 6.59 14.36
CA ALA A 105 6.66 5.80 13.50
C ALA A 105 7.43 4.75 12.69
N TRP A 106 8.65 5.09 12.24
CA TRP A 106 9.55 4.16 11.58
C TRP A 106 9.97 3.04 12.54
N ASN A 107 10.36 3.37 13.77
CA ASN A 107 10.72 2.35 14.76
C ASN A 107 9.55 1.41 15.07
N LEU A 108 8.33 1.93 15.23
CA LEU A 108 7.13 1.11 15.42
C LEU A 108 6.88 0.19 14.20
N SER A 109 6.88 0.78 13.00
CA SER A 109 6.43 0.10 11.78
C SER A 109 7.47 -0.86 11.20
N TYR A 110 8.77 -0.56 11.33
CA TYR A 110 9.84 -1.33 10.69
C TYR A 110 10.70 -2.11 11.68
N ASN A 111 11.10 -1.50 12.79
CA ASN A 111 12.09 -2.11 13.69
C ASN A 111 11.45 -3.00 14.76
N ILE A 112 10.35 -2.53 15.36
CA ILE A 112 9.61 -3.25 16.40
C ILE A 112 8.77 -4.35 15.79
N SER A 113 7.98 -4.03 14.75
CA SER A 113 7.06 -4.99 14.14
C SER A 113 7.77 -6.29 13.74
N VAL A 114 8.95 -6.22 13.11
CA VAL A 114 9.68 -7.40 12.63
C VAL A 114 10.26 -8.28 13.74
N LYS A 115 10.24 -7.83 15.01
CA LYS A 115 10.65 -8.65 16.16
C LYS A 115 9.59 -9.66 16.58
N PHE A 116 8.35 -9.51 16.13
CA PHE A 116 7.25 -10.40 16.49
C PHE A 116 7.08 -11.53 15.48
N PRO A 117 6.74 -12.75 15.93
CA PRO A 117 6.61 -13.90 15.04
C PRO A 117 5.24 -13.98 14.35
N THR A 118 4.25 -13.19 14.75
CA THR A 118 2.89 -13.27 14.22
C THR A 118 2.46 -12.01 13.49
N GLY A 119 1.72 -12.16 12.38
CA GLY A 119 1.19 -11.03 11.62
C GLY A 119 0.27 -10.11 12.43
N GLU A 120 -0.44 -10.64 13.43
CA GLU A 120 -1.32 -9.88 14.33
C GLU A 120 -0.54 -8.87 15.17
N GLU A 121 0.51 -9.34 15.86
CA GLU A 121 1.35 -8.47 16.68
C GLU A 121 2.08 -7.45 15.81
N ARG A 122 2.61 -7.87 14.65
CA ARG A 122 3.26 -6.96 13.69
C ARG A 122 2.30 -5.86 13.22
N TRP A 123 1.07 -6.23 12.85
CA TRP A 123 0.03 -5.30 12.40
C TRP A 123 -0.28 -4.24 13.46
N ASN A 124 -0.40 -4.65 14.73
CA ASN A 124 -0.67 -3.71 15.82
C ASN A 124 0.40 -2.60 15.87
N TRP A 125 1.69 -2.96 15.77
CA TRP A 125 2.79 -1.98 15.76
C TRP A 125 2.81 -1.10 14.52
N ILE A 126 2.59 -1.68 13.34
CA ILE A 126 2.50 -0.92 12.07
C ILE A 126 1.37 0.09 12.14
N TYR A 127 0.20 -0.33 12.60
CA TYR A 127 -0.96 0.54 12.72
C TYR A 127 -0.75 1.64 13.78
N GLN A 128 -0.06 1.36 14.89
CA GLN A 128 0.35 2.42 15.84
C GLN A 128 1.29 3.44 15.20
N GLY A 129 2.22 3.03 14.32
CA GLY A 129 3.08 3.95 13.58
C GLY A 129 2.29 4.88 12.66
N ILE A 130 1.33 4.34 11.90
CA ILE A 130 0.42 5.13 11.05
C ILE A 130 -0.39 6.11 11.89
N LYS A 131 -1.00 5.64 13.00
CA LYS A 131 -1.75 6.49 13.91
C LYS A 131 -0.89 7.58 14.54
N LEU A 132 0.36 7.29 14.87
CA LEU A 132 1.26 8.28 15.45
C LEU A 132 1.48 9.47 14.50
N LEU A 133 1.79 9.19 13.24
CA LEU A 133 1.96 10.23 12.21
C LEU A 133 0.66 10.97 11.95
N ARG A 134 -0.44 10.23 11.76
CA ARG A 134 -1.74 10.78 11.38
C ARG A 134 -2.38 11.60 12.50
N ASP A 135 -2.36 11.09 13.74
CA ASP A 135 -3.12 11.67 14.85
C ASP A 135 -2.29 12.68 15.66
N LYS A 136 -0.97 12.50 15.74
CA LYS A 136 -0.06 13.43 16.44
C LYS A 136 0.82 14.23 15.47
N GLY A 137 1.48 13.57 14.52
CA GLY A 137 2.36 14.23 13.56
C GLY A 137 1.65 15.35 12.78
N LEU A 138 0.59 15.02 12.04
CA LEU A 138 -0.20 16.00 11.27
C LEU A 138 -0.86 17.07 12.16
N LYS A 139 -1.15 16.77 13.43
CA LYS A 139 -1.71 17.76 14.35
C LYS A 139 -0.71 18.87 14.66
N TYR A 140 0.57 18.54 14.83
CA TYR A 140 1.61 19.51 15.22
C TYR A 140 2.38 20.07 14.03
N THR A 141 2.50 19.31 12.93
CA THR A 141 3.21 19.71 11.71
C THR A 141 2.35 19.46 10.47
N PRO A 142 1.19 20.15 10.34
CA PRO A 142 0.23 19.91 9.26
C PRO A 142 0.71 20.30 7.86
N ASP A 143 1.78 21.10 7.78
CA ASP A 143 2.38 21.71 6.59
C ASP A 143 3.72 21.07 6.17
N SER A 144 4.12 19.99 6.84
CA SER A 144 5.37 19.27 6.55
C SER A 144 5.16 18.15 5.54
N ALA A 145 5.84 18.23 4.40
CA ALA A 145 5.81 17.20 3.36
C ALA A 145 6.32 15.85 3.88
N GLU A 146 7.33 15.85 4.75
CA GLU A 146 7.94 14.63 5.28
C GLU A 146 6.93 13.73 6.01
N ILE A 147 5.96 14.31 6.75
CA ILE A 147 4.93 13.51 7.44
C ILE A 147 3.99 12.82 6.44
N TYR A 148 3.53 13.55 5.42
CA TYR A 148 2.67 12.99 4.39
C TYR A 148 3.39 11.93 3.55
N GLN A 149 4.66 12.19 3.22
CA GLN A 149 5.51 11.23 2.51
C GLN A 149 5.72 9.96 3.33
N GLU A 150 5.98 10.06 4.64
CA GLU A 150 6.16 8.89 5.49
C GLU A 150 4.84 8.10 5.68
N LEU A 151 3.70 8.80 5.83
CA LEU A 151 2.38 8.16 5.83
C LEU A 151 2.13 7.38 4.54
N ALA A 152 2.42 7.99 3.39
CA ALA A 152 2.29 7.34 2.09
C ALA A 152 3.27 6.15 1.97
N TRP A 153 4.52 6.33 2.40
CA TRP A 153 5.56 5.31 2.34
C TRP A 153 5.23 4.08 3.18
N ILE A 154 4.73 4.23 4.41
CA ILE A 154 4.32 3.07 5.23
C ILE A 154 3.16 2.32 4.53
N GLN A 155 2.16 3.02 4.01
CA GLN A 155 1.02 2.40 3.32
C GLN A 155 1.45 1.66 2.04
N TYR A 156 2.39 2.25 1.30
CA TYR A 156 2.99 1.68 0.10
C TYR A 156 3.95 0.52 0.45
N HIS A 157 5.09 0.82 1.06
CA HIS A 157 6.21 -0.10 1.18
C HIS A 157 6.01 -1.15 2.28
N LYS A 158 5.41 -0.79 3.43
CA LYS A 158 5.23 -1.75 4.53
C LYS A 158 3.99 -2.63 4.35
N ILE A 159 2.91 -2.10 3.78
CA ILE A 159 1.63 -2.82 3.65
C ILE A 159 1.38 -3.30 2.22
N SER A 160 1.48 -2.42 1.21
CA SER A 160 1.12 -2.75 -0.17
C SER A 160 2.16 -3.63 -0.85
N ASP A 161 3.44 -3.38 -0.63
CA ASP A 161 4.53 -4.18 -1.18
C ASP A 161 4.56 -5.60 -0.60
N THR A 162 5.41 -6.43 -1.19
CA THR A 162 5.60 -7.85 -0.90
C THR A 162 6.90 -8.14 -0.16
N SER A 163 7.64 -7.09 0.23
CA SER A 163 8.92 -7.18 0.93
C SER A 163 8.82 -7.76 2.35
N ASP A 164 7.69 -7.55 3.03
CA ASP A 164 7.40 -8.17 4.34
C ASP A 164 6.65 -9.50 4.18
N GLU A 165 7.10 -10.55 4.83
CA GLU A 165 6.51 -11.90 4.75
C GLU A 165 5.03 -11.95 5.19
N PHE A 166 4.59 -11.05 6.08
CA PHE A 166 3.21 -10.97 6.56
C PHE A 166 2.37 -9.91 5.81
N ASN A 167 2.83 -9.40 4.68
CA ASN A 167 2.12 -8.35 3.93
C ASN A 167 0.67 -8.71 3.60
N ALA A 168 0.37 -9.98 3.30
CA ALA A 168 -0.99 -10.45 3.03
C ALA A 168 -1.89 -10.30 4.27
N TYR A 169 -1.35 -10.54 5.47
CA TYR A 169 -2.08 -10.30 6.71
C TYR A 169 -2.41 -8.81 6.87
N TYR A 170 -1.45 -7.91 6.64
CA TYR A 170 -1.65 -6.46 6.77
C TYR A 170 -2.71 -5.93 5.78
N LYS A 171 -2.63 -6.37 4.52
CA LYS A 171 -3.64 -6.03 3.48
C LYS A 171 -5.03 -6.50 3.89
N ARG A 172 -5.17 -7.72 4.42
CA ARG A 172 -6.44 -8.24 4.93
C ARG A 172 -6.97 -7.42 6.11
N MET A 173 -6.12 -7.05 7.06
CA MET A 173 -6.54 -6.26 8.22
C MET A 173 -7.01 -4.86 7.81
N LEU A 174 -6.26 -4.18 6.94
CA LEU A 174 -6.68 -2.88 6.42
C LEU A 174 -8.00 -3.00 5.63
N ALA A 175 -8.12 -4.02 4.78
CA ALA A 175 -9.34 -4.25 4.00
C ALA A 175 -10.57 -4.42 4.91
N LYS A 176 -10.44 -5.17 6.02
CA LYS A 176 -11.51 -5.34 7.01
C LYS A 176 -11.85 -4.04 7.73
N ILE A 177 -10.84 -3.26 8.13
CA ILE A 177 -11.05 -1.96 8.76
C ILE A 177 -11.81 -1.02 7.82
N MET A 178 -11.46 -1.01 6.54
CA MET A 178 -12.09 -0.14 5.56
C MET A 178 -13.47 -0.65 5.11
N GLU A 179 -13.68 -1.96 5.04
CA GLU A 179 -15.00 -2.56 4.85
C GLU A 179 -15.94 -2.21 6.01
N ASP A 180 -15.47 -2.27 7.25
CA ASP A 180 -16.23 -1.84 8.42
C ASP A 180 -16.45 -0.31 8.45
N ALA A 181 -15.50 0.49 7.98
CA ALA A 181 -15.65 1.95 7.90
C ALA A 181 -16.74 2.35 6.89
N PHE A 182 -16.75 1.71 5.71
CA PHE A 182 -17.70 2.00 4.63
C PHE A 182 -19.06 1.32 4.79
N GLY A 183 -19.11 0.12 5.35
CA GLY A 183 -20.32 -0.71 5.30
C GLY A 183 -20.81 -0.85 3.86
N ASP A 184 -22.11 -0.65 3.67
CA ASP A 184 -22.75 -0.66 2.34
C ASP A 184 -22.88 0.73 1.71
N ILE A 185 -22.27 1.76 2.30
CA ILE A 185 -22.38 3.15 1.84
C ILE A 185 -21.26 3.52 0.88
N THR A 186 -21.62 4.19 -0.21
CA THR A 186 -20.70 4.77 -1.21
C THR A 186 -20.13 6.13 -0.80
N LEU A 187 -19.01 6.55 -1.39
CA LEU A 187 -18.44 7.88 -1.13
C LEU A 187 -19.41 9.00 -1.53
N GLU A 188 -20.10 8.85 -2.66
CA GLU A 188 -21.09 9.81 -3.15
C GLU A 188 -22.19 10.03 -2.11
N GLU A 189 -22.71 8.95 -1.52
CA GLU A 189 -23.70 9.04 -0.44
C GLU A 189 -23.14 9.75 0.79
N MET A 190 -21.89 9.46 1.21
CA MET A 190 -21.25 10.15 2.34
C MET A 190 -21.08 11.65 2.09
N VAL A 191 -20.72 12.02 0.85
CA VAL A 191 -20.54 13.42 0.44
C VAL A 191 -21.89 14.15 0.39
N SER A 192 -22.89 13.54 -0.23
CA SER A 192 -24.24 14.11 -0.34
C SER A 192 -24.94 14.27 1.01
N ASN A 193 -24.62 13.43 1.99
CA ASN A 193 -25.23 13.44 3.33
C ASN A 193 -24.26 13.96 4.42
N SER A 194 -23.36 14.88 4.08
CA SER A 194 -22.29 15.34 4.99
C SER A 194 -22.73 16.37 6.04
N SER A 195 -23.90 17.01 5.89
CA SER A 195 -24.41 18.05 6.80
C SER A 195 -25.49 17.52 7.74
N TYR A 196 -25.24 17.60 9.04
CA TYR A 196 -26.21 17.22 10.08
C TYR A 196 -27.46 18.09 10.05
N GLU A 197 -27.30 19.40 9.83
CA GLU A 197 -28.42 20.35 9.77
C GLU A 197 -29.36 20.05 8.60
N GLU A 198 -28.81 19.65 7.44
CA GLU A 198 -29.62 19.26 6.28
C GLU A 198 -30.34 17.94 6.50
N LEU A 199 -29.71 16.97 7.18
CA LEU A 199 -30.34 15.67 7.50
C LEU A 199 -31.55 15.83 8.40
N LEU A 200 -31.49 16.72 9.40
CA LEU A 200 -32.60 16.95 10.32
C LEU A 200 -33.84 17.58 9.66
N LYS A 201 -33.75 18.07 8.42
CA LYS A 201 -34.93 18.52 7.66
C LYS A 201 -35.84 17.36 7.25
N ASP A 202 -35.32 16.13 7.21
CA ASP A 202 -36.11 14.92 6.97
C ASP A 202 -36.77 14.46 8.28
N LYS A 203 -38.09 14.65 8.39
CA LYS A 203 -38.88 14.26 9.57
C LYS A 203 -38.77 12.77 9.91
N SER A 204 -38.49 11.92 8.92
CA SER A 204 -38.28 10.48 9.15
C SER A 204 -36.99 10.25 9.93
N ILE A 205 -35.93 11.02 9.62
CA ILE A 205 -34.65 10.97 10.33
C ILE A 205 -34.83 11.43 11.79
N GLU A 206 -35.54 12.54 12.01
CA GLU A 206 -35.84 13.04 13.36
C GLU A 206 -36.56 11.98 14.21
N THR A 207 -37.51 11.26 13.60
CA THR A 207 -38.26 10.18 14.24
C THR A 207 -37.36 8.99 14.59
N ILE A 208 -36.45 8.62 13.70
CA ILE A 208 -35.48 7.54 13.94
C ILE A 208 -34.56 7.92 15.11
N ILE A 209 -33.92 9.11 15.07
CA ILE A 209 -33.01 9.59 16.11
C ILE A 209 -33.71 9.62 17.47
N SER A 210 -34.95 10.14 17.50
CA SER A 210 -35.76 10.17 18.72
C SER A 210 -36.07 8.77 19.26
N SER A 211 -36.32 7.80 18.38
CA SER A 211 -36.59 6.41 18.76
C SER A 211 -35.35 5.71 19.36
N PHE A 212 -34.16 5.96 18.80
CA PHE A 212 -32.90 5.50 19.39
C PHE A 212 -32.69 6.14 20.78
N SER A 213 -32.91 7.45 20.88
CA SER A 213 -32.74 8.21 22.13
C SER A 213 -33.69 7.74 23.22
N ALA A 214 -34.94 7.40 22.88
CA ALA A 214 -35.93 6.84 23.81
C ALA A 214 -35.52 5.46 24.37
N ASN A 215 -34.62 4.75 23.70
CA ASN A 215 -34.02 3.50 24.15
C ASN A 215 -32.63 3.69 24.78
N GLN A 216 -32.28 4.93 25.17
CA GLN A 216 -31.01 5.28 25.79
C GLN A 216 -29.78 5.02 24.90
N ILE A 217 -29.96 5.04 23.57
CA ILE A 217 -28.87 4.95 22.59
C ILE A 217 -28.74 6.29 21.87
N ASP A 218 -27.59 6.93 21.99
CA ASP A 218 -27.26 8.15 21.24
C ASP A 218 -26.58 7.73 19.94
N ILE A 219 -27.36 7.60 18.86
CA ILE A 219 -26.85 7.13 17.55
C ILE A 219 -25.63 7.91 17.06
N LEU A 220 -25.48 9.19 17.44
CA LEU A 220 -24.39 10.05 17.02
C LEU A 220 -23.09 9.82 17.82
N LYS A 221 -23.20 9.31 19.05
CA LYS A 221 -22.06 9.02 19.94
C LYS A 221 -21.71 7.54 19.96
N ASP A 222 -22.72 6.68 19.92
CA ASP A 222 -22.59 5.23 20.09
C ASP A 222 -22.39 4.49 18.75
N TRP A 223 -22.26 5.23 17.63
CA TRP A 223 -22.19 4.70 16.26
C TRP A 223 -21.23 3.51 16.11
N ASN A 224 -20.00 3.63 16.59
CA ASN A 224 -18.98 2.60 16.47
C ASN A 224 -19.31 1.31 17.22
N GLN A 225 -20.14 1.39 18.26
CA GLN A 225 -20.61 0.21 18.98
C GLN A 225 -21.77 -0.43 18.22
N ILE A 226 -22.73 0.38 17.75
CA ILE A 226 -23.98 -0.12 17.16
C ILE A 226 -23.83 -0.59 15.70
N SER A 227 -22.87 -0.05 14.94
CA SER A 227 -22.64 -0.43 13.53
C SER A 227 -21.90 -1.77 13.37
N LYS A 228 -21.34 -2.30 14.46
CA LYS A 228 -20.61 -3.58 14.45
C LYS A 228 -21.51 -4.73 13.98
N ASP A 229 -20.89 -5.64 13.22
CA ASP A 229 -21.51 -6.87 12.75
C ASP A 229 -22.89 -6.61 12.09
N ASN A 230 -22.94 -5.57 11.25
CA ASN A 230 -24.14 -5.13 10.53
C ASN A 230 -25.37 -4.94 11.44
N PHE A 231 -25.20 -4.11 12.47
CA PHE A 231 -26.25 -3.77 13.45
C PHE A 231 -26.80 -4.95 14.26
N SER A 232 -26.12 -6.11 14.24
CA SER A 232 -26.60 -7.31 14.94
C SER A 232 -26.66 -7.16 16.46
N VAL A 233 -25.95 -6.17 17.02
CA VAL A 233 -25.99 -5.82 18.44
C VAL A 233 -27.22 -5.01 18.84
N LEU A 234 -27.96 -4.43 17.88
CA LEU A 234 -29.15 -3.64 18.18
C LEU A 234 -30.33 -4.54 18.62
N PRO A 235 -31.15 -4.08 19.59
CA PRO A 235 -32.45 -4.68 19.87
C PRO A 235 -33.31 -4.77 18.59
N GLU A 236 -34.12 -5.82 18.47
CA GLU A 236 -34.93 -6.11 17.28
C GLU A 236 -35.74 -4.89 16.80
N LYS A 237 -36.42 -4.20 17.72
CA LYS A 237 -37.21 -2.99 17.43
C LYS A 237 -36.38 -1.83 16.82
N LEU A 238 -35.11 -1.69 17.20
CA LEU A 238 -34.23 -0.68 16.61
C LEU A 238 -33.60 -1.16 15.30
N ARG A 239 -33.44 -2.47 15.15
CA ARG A 239 -32.99 -3.09 13.90
C ARG A 239 -34.03 -2.93 12.79
N GLU A 240 -35.32 -2.99 13.12
CA GLU A 240 -36.38 -2.69 12.15
C GLU A 240 -36.26 -1.26 11.60
N LEU A 241 -35.81 -0.30 12.41
CA LEU A 241 -35.60 1.09 11.97
C LEU A 241 -34.46 1.23 10.96
N THR A 242 -33.50 0.29 10.91
CA THR A 242 -32.42 0.33 9.92
C THR A 242 -32.93 0.00 8.51
N GLN A 243 -34.11 -0.60 8.39
CA GLN A 243 -34.79 -0.87 7.11
C GLN A 243 -35.56 0.35 6.58
N ASN A 244 -35.60 1.46 7.34
CA ASN A 244 -36.24 2.68 6.88
C ASN A 244 -35.45 3.29 5.70
N PRO A 245 -36.10 3.71 4.59
CA PRO A 245 -35.42 4.29 3.43
C PRO A 245 -34.58 5.55 3.73
N SER A 246 -34.85 6.26 4.83
CA SER A 246 -34.05 7.42 5.26
C SER A 246 -32.86 7.03 6.16
N PHE A 247 -32.79 5.80 6.67
CA PHE A 247 -31.69 5.36 7.53
C PHE A 247 -30.31 5.38 6.83
N PRO A 248 -30.16 4.97 5.56
CA PRO A 248 -28.89 5.05 4.84
C PRO A 248 -28.28 6.47 4.82
N LYS A 249 -29.10 7.53 4.88
CA LYS A 249 -28.60 8.91 4.96
C LYS A 249 -27.90 9.20 6.31
N ILE A 250 -28.45 8.66 7.40
CA ILE A 250 -27.86 8.76 8.75
C ILE A 250 -26.55 7.97 8.79
N GLU A 251 -26.58 6.74 8.27
CA GLU A 251 -25.40 5.89 8.17
C GLU A 251 -24.31 6.56 7.34
N ALA A 252 -24.64 7.14 6.19
CA ALA A 252 -23.70 7.85 5.34
C ALA A 252 -23.05 9.05 6.04
N TYR A 253 -23.81 9.83 6.78
CA TYR A 253 -23.27 10.92 7.60
C TYR A 253 -22.27 10.41 8.64
N LEU A 254 -22.64 9.38 9.40
CA LEU A 254 -21.85 8.86 10.51
C LEU A 254 -20.58 8.13 10.03
N ARG A 255 -20.67 7.39 8.92
CA ARG A 255 -19.50 6.76 8.29
C ARG A 255 -18.56 7.79 7.67
N GLY A 256 -19.10 8.80 6.99
CA GLY A 256 -18.32 9.93 6.50
C GLY A 256 -17.63 10.71 7.64
N LYS A 257 -18.34 10.90 8.77
CA LYS A 257 -17.76 11.49 9.99
C LYS A 257 -16.64 10.61 10.54
N ARG A 258 -16.82 9.29 10.59
CA ARG A 258 -15.80 8.33 11.02
C ARG A 258 -14.54 8.42 10.15
N LEU A 259 -14.66 8.48 8.83
CA LEU A 259 -13.52 8.69 7.93
C LEU A 259 -12.76 9.98 8.27
N ARG A 260 -13.47 11.10 8.47
CA ARG A 260 -12.85 12.40 8.82
C ARG A 260 -12.22 12.40 10.21
N GLU A 261 -12.86 11.80 11.20
CA GLU A 261 -12.44 11.89 12.60
C GLU A 261 -11.44 10.81 13.02
N GLU A 262 -11.65 9.57 12.58
CA GLU A 262 -10.78 8.44 12.94
C GLU A 262 -9.67 8.23 11.94
N PHE A 263 -9.96 8.29 10.64
CA PHE A 263 -8.98 8.02 9.58
C PHE A 263 -8.31 9.29 9.07
N LYS A 264 -8.81 10.47 9.48
CA LYS A 264 -8.37 11.79 8.97
C LYS A 264 -8.42 11.87 7.45
N MET A 265 -9.31 11.09 6.83
CA MET A 265 -9.54 11.06 5.40
C MET A 265 -10.86 11.75 5.08
N ASP A 266 -10.83 12.77 4.22
CA ASP A 266 -12.02 13.51 3.83
C ASP A 266 -12.74 12.82 2.66
N PRO A 267 -14.00 12.33 2.81
CA PRO A 267 -14.75 11.72 1.71
C PRO A 267 -14.88 12.59 0.46
N VAL A 268 -14.93 13.92 0.61
CA VAL A 268 -14.97 14.84 -0.54
C VAL A 268 -13.68 14.72 -1.34
N PHE A 269 -12.53 14.77 -0.65
CA PHE A 269 -11.24 14.64 -1.30
C PHE A 269 -11.00 13.23 -1.85
N MET A 270 -11.44 12.19 -1.14
CA MET A 270 -11.40 10.81 -1.65
C MET A 270 -12.14 10.72 -3.00
N LEU A 271 -13.33 11.30 -3.10
CA LEU A 271 -14.10 11.33 -4.35
C LEU A 271 -13.45 12.20 -5.45
N GLU A 272 -12.77 13.28 -5.09
CA GLU A 272 -11.95 14.06 -6.02
C GLU A 272 -10.81 13.21 -6.62
N LEU A 273 -10.17 12.36 -5.80
CA LEU A 273 -9.11 11.46 -6.28
C LEU A 273 -9.65 10.37 -7.21
N GLU A 274 -10.84 9.83 -6.93
CA GLU A 274 -11.48 8.88 -7.85
C GLU A 274 -11.80 9.50 -9.22
N LYS A 275 -12.20 10.77 -9.22
CA LYS A 275 -12.43 11.54 -10.46
C LYS A 275 -11.12 11.89 -11.18
N LYS A 276 -10.06 12.23 -10.43
CA LYS A 276 -8.74 12.58 -10.97
C LYS A 276 -8.06 11.37 -11.63
N TYR A 277 -8.17 10.19 -11.02
CA TYR A 277 -7.41 9.02 -11.43
C TYR A 277 -8.30 7.95 -12.09
N PHE A 278 -9.12 7.29 -11.28
CA PHE A 278 -10.10 6.25 -11.63
C PHE A 278 -10.81 5.82 -10.32
N PRO A 279 -11.95 5.10 -10.37
CA PRO A 279 -12.60 4.59 -9.17
C PRO A 279 -11.64 3.75 -8.29
N LEU A 280 -11.36 4.21 -7.08
CA LEU A 280 -10.35 3.63 -6.20
C LEU A 280 -10.98 2.59 -5.26
N ASN A 281 -10.33 1.43 -5.11
CA ASN A 281 -10.69 0.50 -4.05
C ASN A 281 -10.00 0.90 -2.74
N TRP A 282 -10.73 1.60 -1.87
CA TRP A 282 -10.22 2.08 -0.57
C TRP A 282 -9.87 0.99 0.45
N LYS A 283 -10.13 -0.29 0.15
CA LYS A 283 -9.60 -1.43 0.91
C LYS A 283 -8.11 -1.67 0.62
N SER A 284 -7.58 -1.12 -0.48
CA SER A 284 -6.17 -1.20 -0.84
C SER A 284 -5.33 -0.15 -0.11
N SER A 285 -4.22 -0.56 0.51
CA SER A 285 -3.29 0.39 1.12
C SER A 285 -2.61 1.30 0.09
N ALA A 286 -2.53 0.88 -1.19
CA ALA A 286 -2.02 1.74 -2.25
C ALA A 286 -2.95 2.95 -2.51
N ALA A 287 -4.26 2.83 -2.30
CA ALA A 287 -5.19 3.96 -2.36
C ALA A 287 -4.94 4.94 -1.21
N HIS A 288 -4.61 4.43 -0.01
CA HIS A 288 -4.24 5.25 1.15
C HIS A 288 -2.91 5.97 0.92
N SER A 289 -1.93 5.28 0.33
CA SER A 289 -0.67 5.90 -0.08
C SER A 289 -0.90 7.07 -1.04
N LEU A 290 -1.74 6.86 -2.06
CA LEU A 290 -2.11 7.90 -3.02
C LEU A 290 -2.81 9.08 -2.33
N TYR A 291 -3.75 8.81 -1.41
CA TYR A 291 -4.42 9.85 -0.64
C TYR A 291 -3.44 10.73 0.15
N TRP A 292 -2.54 10.11 0.92
CA TRP A 292 -1.63 10.88 1.78
C TRP A 292 -0.63 11.71 0.99
N ILE A 293 -0.09 11.20 -0.12
CA ILE A 293 0.82 12.00 -0.94
C ILE A 293 0.09 13.16 -1.64
N GLU A 294 -1.13 12.94 -2.14
CA GLU A 294 -1.95 13.98 -2.75
C GLU A 294 -2.38 15.04 -1.73
N GLU A 295 -2.71 14.63 -0.50
CA GLU A 295 -2.98 15.58 0.58
C GLU A 295 -1.73 16.38 0.94
N GLY A 296 -0.58 15.73 0.98
CA GLY A 296 0.71 16.38 1.17
C GLY A 296 0.98 17.43 0.09
N LYS A 297 0.67 17.13 -1.18
CA LYS A 297 0.81 18.10 -2.28
C LYS A 297 -0.09 19.32 -2.11
N ARG A 298 -1.29 19.15 -1.51
CA ARG A 298 -2.24 20.26 -1.25
C ARG A 298 -1.86 21.11 -0.05
N LYS A 299 -1.32 20.49 1.01
CA LYS A 299 -1.16 21.13 2.34
C LYS A 299 0.27 21.48 2.70
N ALA A 300 1.24 20.70 2.25
CA ALA A 300 2.63 20.93 2.59
C ALA A 300 3.22 22.10 1.81
N THR A 301 4.14 22.83 2.44
CA THR A 301 4.79 24.01 1.83
C THR A 301 6.15 23.67 1.21
N ASP A 302 6.69 22.50 1.51
CA ASP A 302 8.06 22.06 1.23
C ASP A 302 8.12 20.75 0.41
N MET A 303 7.02 20.35 -0.23
CA MET A 303 6.95 19.12 -1.04
C MET A 303 7.86 19.21 -2.26
N ARG A 304 8.86 18.33 -2.33
CA ARG A 304 9.71 18.18 -3.53
C ARG A 304 8.95 17.47 -4.65
N GLU A 305 9.01 18.02 -5.87
CA GLU A 305 8.32 17.46 -7.03
C GLU A 305 8.69 16.00 -7.29
N LEU A 306 9.99 15.68 -7.29
CA LEU A 306 10.46 14.32 -7.56
C LEU A 306 9.91 13.28 -6.58
N ASP A 307 9.81 13.62 -5.29
CA ASP A 307 9.28 12.71 -4.27
C ASP A 307 7.77 12.52 -4.43
N TYR A 308 7.05 13.62 -4.71
CA TYR A 308 5.62 13.59 -5.01
C TYR A 308 5.32 12.70 -6.21
N TYR A 309 5.95 12.97 -7.37
CA TYR A 309 5.73 12.18 -8.58
C TYR A 309 6.04 10.70 -8.35
N ARG A 310 7.13 10.42 -7.63
CA ARG A 310 7.55 9.06 -7.28
C ARG A 310 6.50 8.31 -6.49
N MET A 311 6.01 8.90 -5.42
CA MET A 311 5.04 8.22 -4.56
C MET A 311 3.70 7.99 -5.27
N VAL A 312 3.27 8.93 -6.14
CA VAL A 312 2.04 8.75 -6.91
C VAL A 312 2.18 7.60 -7.91
N TYR A 313 3.25 7.54 -8.71
CA TYR A 313 3.38 6.43 -9.68
C TYR A 313 3.65 5.08 -9.00
N PHE A 314 4.28 5.05 -7.82
CA PHE A 314 4.37 3.85 -6.99
C PHE A 314 3.00 3.38 -6.51
N SER A 315 2.18 4.31 -6.02
CA SER A 315 0.83 4.02 -5.53
C SER A 315 -0.07 3.51 -6.66
N LEU A 316 -0.08 4.19 -7.81
CA LEU A 316 -0.82 3.77 -8.99
C LEU A 316 -0.33 2.43 -9.54
N GLY A 317 0.99 2.17 -9.53
CA GLY A 317 1.55 0.89 -9.98
C GLY A 317 1.06 -0.28 -9.14
N HIS A 318 0.95 -0.10 -7.81
CA HIS A 318 0.41 -1.13 -6.92
C HIS A 318 -1.12 -1.25 -7.00
N LEU A 319 -1.82 -0.14 -7.27
CA LEU A 319 -3.26 -0.20 -7.58
C LEU A 319 -3.52 -0.99 -8.86
N TRP A 320 -2.69 -0.84 -9.88
CA TRP A 320 -2.76 -1.66 -11.08
C TRP A 320 -2.53 -3.15 -10.79
N LYS A 321 -1.50 -3.50 -9.99
CA LYS A 321 -1.11 -4.91 -9.81
C LYS A 321 -1.96 -5.65 -8.76
N TRP A 322 -2.33 -4.97 -7.69
CA TRP A 322 -2.99 -5.56 -6.50
C TRP A 322 -4.11 -4.67 -5.92
N GLY A 323 -4.59 -3.68 -6.67
CA GLY A 323 -5.57 -2.71 -6.17
C GLY A 323 -6.97 -3.28 -5.96
N ASN A 324 -7.35 -4.33 -6.69
CA ASN A 324 -8.62 -5.01 -6.45
C ASN A 324 -8.49 -5.94 -5.25
N VAL A 325 -8.81 -5.42 -4.07
CA VAL A 325 -8.76 -6.13 -2.79
C VAL A 325 -10.16 -6.55 -2.37
N SER A 326 -10.33 -7.83 -2.06
CA SER A 326 -11.55 -8.35 -1.41
C SER A 326 -11.20 -9.40 -0.36
N VAL A 327 -11.99 -9.46 0.71
CA VAL A 327 -11.89 -10.50 1.74
C VAL A 327 -13.18 -11.29 1.69
N LYS A 328 -13.08 -12.61 1.48
CA LYS A 328 -14.25 -13.51 1.43
C LYS A 328 -14.15 -14.53 2.56
N LYS A 329 -15.31 -14.91 3.13
CA LYS A 329 -15.42 -16.04 4.03
C LYS A 329 -15.76 -17.30 3.23
N ILE A 330 -14.91 -18.32 3.30
CA ILE A 330 -15.10 -19.63 2.66
C ILE A 330 -14.89 -20.68 3.74
N ASN A 331 -15.91 -21.50 4.04
CA ASN A 331 -15.84 -22.58 5.06
C ASN A 331 -15.26 -22.12 6.42
N ASN A 332 -15.69 -20.96 6.92
CA ASN A 332 -15.21 -20.29 8.14
C ASN A 332 -13.78 -19.73 8.08
N GLU A 333 -13.09 -19.79 6.94
CA GLU A 333 -11.80 -19.14 6.74
C GLU A 333 -11.92 -17.82 5.98
N GLU A 334 -11.15 -16.81 6.38
CA GLU A 334 -11.07 -15.52 5.69
C GLU A 334 -9.95 -15.54 4.64
N VAL A 335 -10.35 -15.52 3.37
CA VAL A 335 -9.45 -15.54 2.21
C VAL A 335 -9.32 -14.13 1.63
N LEU A 336 -8.08 -13.64 1.57
CA LEU A 336 -7.74 -12.42 0.83
C LEU A 336 -7.60 -12.74 -0.65
N ILE A 337 -8.32 -12.00 -1.49
CA ILE A 337 -8.22 -12.07 -2.95
C ILE A 337 -7.69 -10.72 -3.44
N LEU A 338 -6.58 -10.79 -4.17
CA LEU A 338 -5.94 -9.67 -4.85
C LEU A 338 -6.04 -9.90 -6.35
N ALA A 339 -6.44 -8.87 -7.08
CA ALA A 339 -6.48 -8.91 -8.55
C ALA A 339 -5.89 -7.62 -9.14
N PRO A 340 -5.35 -7.69 -10.36
CA PRO A 340 -4.97 -6.49 -11.10
C PRO A 340 -6.21 -5.68 -11.52
N ASP A 341 -6.03 -4.38 -11.73
CA ASP A 341 -7.02 -3.48 -12.33
C ASP A 341 -6.45 -2.80 -13.57
N PHE A 342 -6.85 -3.27 -14.74
CA PHE A 342 -6.36 -2.75 -16.02
C PHE A 342 -6.89 -1.36 -16.37
N LYS A 343 -7.91 -0.84 -15.67
CA LYS A 343 -8.39 0.54 -15.84
C LYS A 343 -7.30 1.55 -15.49
N VAL A 344 -6.40 1.18 -14.58
CA VAL A 344 -5.30 2.04 -14.09
C VAL A 344 -4.22 2.26 -15.14
N VAL A 345 -4.04 1.33 -16.08
CA VAL A 345 -2.89 1.35 -17.00
C VAL A 345 -2.89 2.61 -17.87
N HIS A 346 -4.04 3.01 -18.41
CA HIS A 346 -4.10 4.23 -19.21
C HIS A 346 -3.78 5.47 -18.36
N THR A 347 -4.41 5.59 -17.19
CA THR A 347 -4.21 6.69 -16.23
C THR A 347 -2.75 6.79 -15.79
N LEU A 348 -2.13 5.69 -15.38
CA LEU A 348 -0.73 5.68 -14.92
C LEU A 348 0.24 5.99 -16.06
N ASN A 349 0.00 5.47 -17.27
CA ASN A 349 0.85 5.80 -18.40
C ASN A 349 0.79 7.30 -18.76
N ALA A 350 -0.42 7.89 -18.76
CA ALA A 350 -0.60 9.33 -18.95
C ALA A 350 0.07 10.14 -17.83
N TYR A 351 -0.03 9.67 -16.58
CA TYR A 351 0.65 10.30 -15.45
C TYR A 351 2.17 10.27 -15.59
N TYR A 352 2.75 9.15 -16.05
CA TYR A 352 4.19 9.10 -16.32
C TYR A 352 4.62 10.11 -17.37
N GLU A 353 3.86 10.26 -18.47
CA GLU A 353 4.15 11.24 -19.52
C GLU A 353 4.15 12.67 -18.99
N ASP A 354 3.08 13.04 -18.27
CA ASP A 354 2.95 14.36 -17.66
C ASP A 354 4.08 14.62 -16.66
N ALA A 355 4.33 13.67 -15.75
CA ALA A 355 5.40 13.78 -14.76
C ALA A 355 6.79 13.92 -15.41
N ILE A 356 7.08 13.17 -16.48
CA ILE A 356 8.34 13.29 -17.21
C ILE A 356 8.46 14.68 -17.83
N GLN A 357 7.41 15.17 -18.49
CA GLN A 357 7.40 16.50 -19.09
C GLN A 357 7.64 17.60 -18.05
N GLN A 358 6.90 17.58 -16.93
CA GLN A 358 7.04 18.57 -15.85
C GLN A 358 8.44 18.57 -15.23
N LEU A 359 9.02 17.38 -15.02
CA LEU A 359 10.39 17.26 -14.48
C LEU A 359 11.43 17.75 -15.49
N GLU A 360 11.24 17.52 -16.79
CA GLU A 360 12.13 18.07 -17.83
C GLU A 360 12.08 19.59 -17.90
N GLU A 361 10.90 20.19 -17.81
CA GLU A 361 10.70 21.65 -17.82
C GLU A 361 11.37 22.34 -16.62
N THR A 362 11.45 21.65 -15.48
CA THR A 362 12.11 22.14 -14.25
C THR A 362 13.60 21.81 -14.17
N GLY A 363 14.14 21.05 -15.13
CA GLY A 363 15.54 20.62 -15.14
C GLY A 363 15.87 19.48 -14.18
N GLU A 364 14.86 18.79 -13.64
CA GLU A 364 15.02 17.66 -12.74
C GLU A 364 15.41 16.37 -13.51
N PRO A 365 16.20 15.46 -12.91
CA PRO A 365 16.61 14.23 -13.58
C PRO A 365 15.45 13.27 -13.89
N THR A 366 15.23 12.95 -15.18
CA THR A 366 14.13 12.06 -15.61
C THR A 366 14.52 10.61 -15.90
N THR A 367 15.81 10.26 -15.84
CA THR A 367 16.29 8.90 -16.13
C THR A 367 15.62 7.84 -15.26
N GLY A 368 15.43 8.14 -13.96
CA GLY A 368 14.78 7.23 -13.02
C GLY A 368 13.32 6.96 -13.38
N ILE A 369 12.52 8.01 -13.58
CA ILE A 369 11.09 7.87 -13.90
C ILE A 369 10.87 7.23 -15.28
N LYS A 370 11.70 7.55 -16.29
CA LYS A 370 11.66 6.89 -17.61
C LYS A 370 11.95 5.39 -17.49
N SER A 371 12.93 5.02 -16.68
CA SER A 371 13.24 3.61 -16.41
C SER A 371 12.08 2.91 -15.70
N SER A 372 11.48 3.56 -14.69
CA SER A 372 10.31 3.03 -13.98
C SER A 372 9.13 2.78 -14.93
N GLN A 373 8.81 3.74 -15.81
CA GLN A 373 7.73 3.59 -16.80
C GLN A 373 8.02 2.42 -17.75
N MET A 374 9.25 2.33 -18.27
CA MET A 374 9.66 1.25 -19.18
C MET A 374 9.52 -0.14 -18.55
N TYR A 375 10.02 -0.32 -17.32
CA TYR A 375 9.88 -1.59 -16.60
C TYR A 375 8.41 -1.91 -16.29
N TRP A 376 7.65 -0.92 -15.82
CA TRP A 376 6.24 -1.10 -15.53
C TRP A 376 5.42 -1.47 -16.79
N LEU A 377 5.66 -0.83 -17.93
CA LEU A 377 5.02 -1.20 -19.21
C LEU A 377 5.38 -2.62 -19.66
N SER A 378 6.63 -3.04 -19.42
CA SER A 378 7.06 -4.42 -19.67
C SER A 378 6.23 -5.41 -18.84
N GLU A 379 5.99 -5.10 -17.56
CA GLU A 379 5.14 -5.89 -16.68
C GLU A 379 3.67 -5.92 -17.15
N VAL A 380 3.15 -4.78 -17.63
CA VAL A 380 1.79 -4.68 -18.20
C VAL A 380 1.62 -5.61 -19.39
N VAL A 381 2.57 -5.61 -20.33
CA VAL A 381 2.54 -6.47 -21.52
C VAL A 381 2.50 -7.95 -21.12
N VAL A 382 3.38 -8.36 -20.21
CA VAL A 382 3.46 -9.77 -19.75
C VAL A 382 2.20 -10.17 -18.99
N MET A 383 1.68 -9.30 -18.12
CA MET A 383 0.46 -9.60 -17.34
C MET A 383 -0.76 -9.72 -18.26
N ALA A 384 -0.95 -8.78 -19.19
CA ALA A 384 -2.04 -8.84 -20.16
C ALA A 384 -1.97 -10.11 -21.01
N TYR A 385 -0.78 -10.48 -21.48
CA TYR A 385 -0.58 -11.72 -22.22
C TYR A 385 -0.93 -12.95 -21.37
N THR A 386 -0.48 -12.99 -20.10
CA THR A 386 -0.76 -14.10 -19.17
C THR A 386 -2.27 -14.25 -18.90
N MET A 387 -2.99 -13.13 -18.86
CA MET A 387 -4.45 -13.09 -18.69
C MET A 387 -5.23 -13.30 -19.99
N ASN A 388 -4.54 -13.61 -21.09
CA ASN A 388 -5.11 -13.78 -22.43
C ASN A 388 -5.76 -12.53 -23.02
N ASP A 389 -5.37 -11.34 -22.59
CA ASP A 389 -5.73 -10.09 -23.25
C ASP A 389 -4.66 -9.71 -24.28
N ILE A 390 -4.60 -10.48 -25.37
CA ILE A 390 -3.56 -10.37 -26.39
C ILE A 390 -3.59 -9.01 -27.09
N GLN A 391 -4.79 -8.48 -27.36
CA GLN A 391 -4.94 -7.16 -28.00
C GLN A 391 -4.36 -6.05 -27.12
N PHE A 392 -4.64 -6.10 -25.81
CA PHE A 392 -4.09 -5.13 -24.87
C PHE A 392 -2.57 -5.29 -24.72
N ALA A 393 -2.07 -6.52 -24.64
CA ALA A 393 -0.64 -6.80 -24.59
C ALA A 393 0.09 -6.27 -25.83
N GLN A 394 -0.44 -6.53 -27.03
CA GLN A 394 0.12 -6.04 -28.29
C GLN A 394 0.10 -4.51 -28.38
N LYS A 395 -0.99 -3.86 -27.97
CA LYS A 395 -1.10 -2.39 -27.91
C LYS A 395 0.05 -1.79 -27.11
N TYR A 396 0.28 -2.28 -25.90
CA TYR A 396 1.33 -1.73 -25.03
C TYR A 396 2.74 -2.19 -25.42
N TYR A 397 2.88 -3.34 -26.08
CA TYR A 397 4.13 -3.75 -26.71
C TYR A 397 4.54 -2.80 -27.84
N ILE A 398 3.60 -2.42 -28.72
CA ILE A 398 3.84 -1.44 -29.79
C ILE A 398 4.26 -0.10 -29.19
N TYR A 399 3.53 0.37 -28.18
CA TYR A 399 3.88 1.61 -27.48
C TYR A 399 5.28 1.54 -26.84
N LEU A 400 5.61 0.44 -26.16
CA LEU A 400 6.93 0.22 -25.56
C LEU A 400 8.04 0.16 -26.61
N ARG A 401 7.79 -0.44 -27.77
CA ARG A 401 8.72 -0.47 -28.91
C ARG A 401 9.01 0.92 -29.45
N ASP A 402 7.96 1.71 -29.64
CA ASP A 402 8.08 3.02 -30.25
C ASP A 402 8.73 4.02 -29.27
N LYS A 403 8.44 3.92 -27.97
CA LYS A 403 8.97 4.81 -26.94
C LYS A 403 10.33 4.40 -26.37
N TYR A 404 10.57 3.10 -26.20
CA TYR A 404 11.78 2.53 -25.60
C TYR A 404 12.36 1.42 -26.49
N PRO A 405 12.84 1.72 -27.71
CA PRO A 405 13.29 0.70 -28.66
C PRO A 405 14.44 -0.17 -28.13
N GLY A 406 15.28 0.38 -27.23
CA GLY A 406 16.36 -0.36 -26.57
C GLY A 406 15.87 -1.50 -25.66
N GLU A 407 14.70 -1.36 -25.05
CA GLU A 407 14.08 -2.39 -24.20
C GLU A 407 13.59 -3.59 -25.04
N ILE A 408 13.02 -3.30 -26.21
CA ILE A 408 12.56 -4.35 -27.14
C ILE A 408 13.72 -5.06 -27.83
N ALA A 409 14.78 -4.33 -28.18
CA ALA A 409 15.96 -4.84 -28.87
C ALA A 409 15.61 -5.65 -30.15
N ASN A 410 14.69 -5.12 -30.96
CA ASN A 410 14.18 -5.72 -32.22
C ASN A 410 13.57 -7.12 -32.10
N ARG A 411 13.20 -7.55 -30.90
CA ARG A 411 12.49 -8.83 -30.71
C ARG A 411 11.09 -8.75 -31.31
N SER A 412 10.56 -9.88 -31.79
CA SER A 412 9.13 -9.99 -32.10
C SER A 412 8.28 -9.94 -30.82
N PHE A 413 6.96 -9.74 -30.93
CA PHE A 413 6.08 -9.75 -29.77
C PHE A 413 6.17 -11.06 -28.95
N PRO A 414 6.07 -12.27 -29.57
CA PRO A 414 6.27 -13.52 -28.85
C PRO A 414 7.68 -13.65 -28.23
N ASP A 415 8.73 -13.25 -28.96
CA ASP A 415 10.10 -13.31 -28.45
C ASP A 415 10.36 -12.36 -27.28
N TYR A 416 9.71 -11.22 -27.27
CA TYR A 416 9.78 -10.24 -26.20
C TYR A 416 9.10 -10.76 -24.94
N VAL A 417 7.85 -11.23 -25.06
CA VAL A 417 7.12 -11.86 -23.95
C VAL A 417 7.90 -13.04 -23.39
N ALA A 418 8.44 -13.92 -24.25
CA ALA A 418 9.30 -15.03 -23.85
C ALA A 418 10.50 -14.57 -23.03
N SER A 419 11.19 -13.51 -23.47
CA SER A 419 12.35 -12.98 -22.74
C SER A 419 12.00 -12.50 -21.34
N LYS A 420 10.83 -11.87 -21.16
CA LYS A 420 10.39 -11.37 -19.85
C LYS A 420 9.95 -12.48 -18.90
N PHE A 421 9.29 -13.52 -19.41
CA PHE A 421 9.06 -14.73 -18.61
C PHE A 421 10.37 -15.35 -18.15
N ILE A 422 11.38 -15.38 -19.02
CA ILE A 422 12.70 -15.92 -18.68
C ILE A 422 13.43 -15.06 -17.65
N GLU A 423 13.36 -13.73 -17.76
CA GLU A 423 13.94 -12.86 -16.74
C GLU A 423 13.32 -13.09 -15.35
N LYS A 424 11.99 -13.27 -15.27
CA LYS A 424 11.28 -13.45 -13.99
C LYS A 424 11.53 -14.76 -13.27
N LEU A 425 11.80 -15.82 -14.00
CA LEU A 425 11.99 -17.17 -13.44
C LEU A 425 13.42 -17.39 -12.90
N ASP A 426 14.27 -16.36 -12.94
CA ASP A 426 15.68 -16.39 -12.51
C ASP A 426 16.45 -17.62 -13.04
N PHE A 427 16.44 -17.78 -14.37
CA PHE A 427 17.08 -18.89 -15.10
C PHE A 427 18.59 -19.05 -14.85
N LYS A 428 19.23 -18.16 -14.09
CA LYS A 428 20.63 -18.30 -13.70
C LYS A 428 20.84 -19.49 -12.74
N GLU A 429 19.81 -19.93 -12.02
CA GLU A 429 19.87 -21.09 -11.10
C GLU A 429 18.84 -22.21 -11.38
N THR A 430 17.92 -22.02 -12.32
CA THR A 430 16.81 -22.96 -12.57
C THR A 430 17.25 -24.34 -13.10
N SER A 431 16.59 -25.40 -12.61
CA SER A 431 16.78 -26.78 -13.07
C SER A 431 15.97 -27.08 -14.35
N ILE A 432 16.41 -28.02 -15.20
CA ILE A 432 15.67 -28.47 -16.41
C ILE A 432 14.17 -28.70 -16.13
N PRO A 433 13.77 -29.38 -15.02
CA PRO A 433 12.36 -29.59 -14.67
C PRO A 433 11.49 -28.35 -14.73
N ASN A 434 11.85 -27.25 -14.07
CA ASN A 434 11.00 -26.06 -14.02
C ASN A 434 10.76 -25.45 -15.42
N ILE A 435 11.72 -25.61 -16.33
CA ILE A 435 11.61 -25.10 -17.71
C ILE A 435 10.69 -25.99 -18.53
N THR A 436 10.83 -27.31 -18.36
CA THR A 436 9.91 -28.29 -18.93
C THR A 436 8.49 -28.06 -18.43
N ASP A 437 8.29 -27.73 -17.15
CA ASP A 437 6.98 -27.43 -16.57
C ASP A 437 6.34 -26.17 -17.20
N VAL A 438 7.13 -25.09 -17.38
CA VAL A 438 6.64 -23.88 -18.05
C VAL A 438 6.28 -24.16 -19.52
N LEU A 439 7.15 -24.86 -20.25
CA LEU A 439 6.89 -25.24 -21.64
C LEU A 439 5.65 -26.14 -21.76
N PHE A 440 5.50 -27.11 -20.85
CA PHE A 440 4.32 -27.97 -20.77
C PHE A 440 3.06 -27.14 -20.54
N GLY A 441 3.07 -26.22 -19.56
CA GLY A 441 1.94 -25.35 -19.27
C GLY A 441 1.52 -24.48 -20.47
N ILE A 442 2.48 -23.87 -21.18
CA ILE A 442 2.20 -23.04 -22.37
C ILE A 442 1.60 -23.92 -23.49
N MET A 443 2.20 -25.08 -23.77
CA MET A 443 1.71 -26.02 -24.78
C MET A 443 0.31 -26.57 -24.42
N TYR A 444 0.09 -26.94 -23.16
CA TYR A 444 -1.21 -27.41 -22.67
C TYR A 444 -2.31 -26.37 -22.91
N GLN A 445 -2.05 -25.10 -22.58
CA GLN A 445 -3.00 -24.01 -22.86
C GLN A 445 -3.24 -23.81 -24.36
N SER A 446 -2.20 -23.95 -25.19
CA SER A 446 -2.35 -23.82 -26.64
C SER A 446 -3.31 -24.86 -27.20
N TYR A 447 -3.29 -26.09 -26.69
CA TYR A 447 -4.18 -27.16 -27.13
C TYR A 447 -5.65 -26.85 -26.80
N TRP A 448 -5.91 -26.29 -25.61
CA TRP A 448 -7.25 -25.79 -25.26
C TRP A 448 -7.72 -24.67 -26.19
N ALA A 449 -6.83 -23.72 -26.52
CA ALA A 449 -7.14 -22.65 -27.48
C ALA A 449 -7.52 -23.22 -28.86
N LEU A 450 -6.77 -24.21 -29.34
CA LEU A 450 -7.06 -24.85 -30.64
C LEU A 450 -8.42 -25.55 -30.65
N VAL A 451 -8.78 -26.26 -29.58
CA VAL A 451 -10.10 -26.91 -29.48
C VAL A 451 -11.23 -25.90 -29.36
N ALA A 452 -10.99 -24.77 -28.70
CA ALA A 452 -11.95 -23.67 -28.59
C ALA A 452 -12.16 -22.89 -29.90
N GLY A 453 -11.38 -23.20 -30.96
CA GLY A 453 -11.43 -22.49 -32.24
C GLY A 453 -10.64 -21.18 -32.24
N GLU A 454 -9.76 -20.96 -31.26
CA GLU A 454 -8.89 -19.79 -31.15
C GLU A 454 -7.55 -20.04 -31.87
N ASP A 455 -7.59 -20.23 -33.20
CA ASP A 455 -6.43 -20.60 -34.03
C ASP A 455 -5.24 -19.64 -33.92
N GLU A 456 -5.51 -18.34 -33.86
CA GLU A 456 -4.48 -17.29 -33.72
C GLU A 456 -3.76 -17.42 -32.36
N ARG A 457 -4.52 -17.63 -31.28
CA ARG A 457 -3.97 -17.83 -29.94
C ARG A 457 -3.16 -19.12 -29.84
N TYR A 458 -3.62 -20.20 -30.47
CA TYR A 458 -2.84 -21.42 -30.58
C TYR A 458 -1.47 -21.14 -31.23
N ALA A 459 -1.45 -20.43 -32.36
CA ALA A 459 -0.21 -20.07 -33.05
C ALA A 459 0.71 -19.19 -32.17
N ASP A 460 0.15 -18.21 -31.45
CA ASP A 460 0.89 -17.33 -30.56
C ASP A 460 1.51 -18.08 -29.36
N LEU A 461 0.76 -18.98 -28.72
CA LEU A 461 1.26 -19.79 -27.61
C LEU A 461 2.31 -20.81 -28.06
N GLN A 462 2.15 -21.39 -29.26
CA GLN A 462 3.16 -22.27 -29.85
C GLN A 462 4.45 -21.48 -30.19
N SER A 463 4.30 -20.26 -30.71
CA SER A 463 5.42 -19.35 -30.96
C SER A 463 6.13 -18.98 -29.65
N LEU A 464 5.37 -18.64 -28.60
CA LEU A 464 5.91 -18.37 -27.26
C LEU A 464 6.68 -19.58 -26.70
N ALA A 465 6.09 -20.78 -26.74
CA ALA A 465 6.75 -21.99 -26.26
C ALA A 465 8.07 -22.22 -26.99
N LYS A 466 8.09 -22.02 -28.32
CA LYS A 466 9.30 -22.12 -29.12
C LYS A 466 10.35 -21.08 -28.73
N SER A 467 9.95 -19.82 -28.53
CA SER A 467 10.87 -18.77 -28.08
C SER A 467 11.46 -19.04 -26.70
N VAL A 468 10.65 -19.56 -25.76
CA VAL A 468 11.12 -19.96 -24.42
C VAL A 468 12.13 -21.12 -24.52
N TYR A 469 11.81 -22.12 -25.34
CA TYR A 469 12.68 -23.25 -25.62
C TYR A 469 14.03 -22.82 -26.19
N GLU A 470 14.03 -22.02 -27.26
CA GLU A 470 15.25 -21.63 -27.96
C GLU A 470 16.19 -20.81 -27.07
N ARG A 471 15.63 -19.93 -26.25
CA ARG A 471 16.40 -19.12 -25.30
C ARG A 471 17.01 -19.98 -24.19
N THR A 472 16.24 -20.92 -23.66
CA THR A 472 16.73 -21.87 -22.65
C THR A 472 17.85 -22.75 -23.20
N ALA A 473 17.62 -23.36 -24.36
CA ALA A 473 18.59 -24.26 -24.99
C ALA A 473 19.92 -23.54 -25.30
N ARG A 474 19.88 -22.22 -25.50
CA ARG A 474 21.08 -21.37 -25.70
C ARG A 474 21.74 -20.90 -24.40
N SER A 475 20.99 -20.71 -23.31
CA SER A 475 21.52 -20.12 -22.07
C SER A 475 22.14 -21.14 -21.10
N VAL A 476 21.70 -22.40 -21.12
CA VAL A 476 22.16 -23.41 -20.15
C VAL A 476 23.23 -24.33 -20.76
N SER A 477 24.46 -23.82 -20.85
CA SER A 477 25.62 -24.52 -21.45
C SER A 477 25.87 -25.92 -20.87
N ARG A 478 25.61 -26.12 -19.57
CA ARG A 478 25.79 -27.42 -18.88
C ARG A 478 24.82 -28.51 -19.32
N PHE A 479 23.69 -28.16 -19.95
CA PHE A 479 22.61 -29.08 -20.29
C PHE A 479 22.20 -29.04 -21.77
N GLN A 480 22.91 -28.29 -22.61
CA GLN A 480 22.58 -28.11 -24.03
C GLN A 480 22.42 -29.43 -24.82
N LYS A 481 23.10 -30.50 -24.40
CA LYS A 481 23.01 -31.85 -25.00
C LYS A 481 21.98 -32.78 -24.34
N LEU A 482 21.40 -32.37 -23.21
CA LEU A 482 20.46 -33.15 -22.41
C LEU A 482 19.01 -32.64 -22.53
N PHE A 483 18.81 -31.45 -23.11
CA PHE A 483 17.48 -30.90 -23.35
C PHE A 483 16.84 -31.57 -24.59
N PRO A 484 15.64 -32.16 -24.50
CA PRO A 484 14.98 -32.77 -25.65
C PRO A 484 14.72 -31.75 -26.76
N THR A 485 14.53 -32.17 -28.01
CA THR A 485 14.18 -31.23 -29.09
C THR A 485 12.81 -30.61 -28.86
N PHE A 486 12.56 -29.41 -29.39
CA PHE A 486 11.24 -28.77 -29.28
C PHE A 486 10.11 -29.69 -29.76
N ASN A 487 10.30 -30.38 -30.89
CA ASN A 487 9.31 -31.33 -31.42
C ASN A 487 9.10 -32.53 -30.48
N ALA A 488 10.15 -33.02 -29.81
CA ALA A 488 10.02 -34.10 -28.83
C ALA A 488 9.25 -33.63 -27.58
N LEU A 489 9.51 -32.41 -27.11
CA LEU A 489 8.74 -31.81 -26.01
C LEU A 489 7.29 -31.57 -26.40
N GLN A 490 7.03 -31.08 -27.61
CA GLN A 490 5.68 -30.84 -28.11
C GLN A 490 4.90 -32.16 -28.23
N LYS A 491 5.54 -33.21 -28.74
CA LYS A 491 4.96 -34.55 -28.80
C LYS A 491 4.65 -35.09 -27.39
N SER A 492 5.63 -35.07 -26.50
CA SER A 492 5.47 -35.54 -25.11
C SER A 492 4.42 -34.74 -24.34
N SER A 493 4.37 -33.43 -24.56
CA SER A 493 3.36 -32.55 -23.99
C SER A 493 1.96 -32.91 -24.47
N LEU A 494 1.78 -33.13 -25.78
CA LEU A 494 0.50 -33.56 -26.34
C LEU A 494 0.07 -34.93 -25.79
N GLU A 495 0.98 -35.90 -25.76
CA GLU A 495 0.73 -37.24 -25.21
C GLU A 495 0.32 -37.18 -23.73
N SER A 496 0.91 -36.29 -22.95
CA SER A 496 0.56 -36.11 -21.53
C SER A 496 -0.71 -35.28 -21.33
N SER A 497 -1.06 -34.41 -22.28
CA SER A 497 -2.23 -33.53 -22.21
C SER A 497 -3.53 -34.25 -22.54
N LEU A 498 -3.52 -35.13 -23.55
CA LEU A 498 -4.74 -35.81 -24.04
C LEU A 498 -5.50 -36.58 -22.94
N PRO A 499 -4.84 -37.34 -22.04
CA PRO A 499 -5.53 -38.03 -20.94
C PRO A 499 -6.09 -37.10 -19.85
N MET A 500 -5.56 -35.87 -19.73
CA MET A 500 -6.02 -34.88 -18.75
C MET A 500 -7.28 -34.13 -19.21
N MET A 501 -7.60 -34.21 -20.51
CA MET A 501 -8.76 -33.55 -21.11
C MET A 501 -9.99 -34.47 -21.11
N PRO A 502 -11.22 -33.91 -21.06
CA PRO A 502 -12.43 -34.70 -21.29
C PRO A 502 -12.36 -35.43 -22.65
N PRO A 503 -12.85 -36.68 -22.78
CA PRO A 503 -12.67 -37.49 -23.99
C PRO A 503 -13.10 -36.81 -25.30
N ALA A 504 -14.23 -36.08 -25.27
CA ALA A 504 -14.73 -35.33 -26.43
C ALA A 504 -13.78 -34.18 -26.85
N ILE A 505 -13.14 -33.52 -25.87
CA ILE A 505 -12.17 -32.45 -26.11
C ILE A 505 -10.88 -33.04 -26.71
N ALA A 506 -10.41 -34.16 -26.16
CA ALA A 506 -9.23 -34.87 -26.68
C ALA A 506 -9.42 -35.34 -28.14
N SER A 507 -10.60 -35.89 -28.46
CA SER A 507 -10.95 -36.30 -29.83
C SER A 507 -11.01 -35.12 -30.81
N SER A 508 -11.62 -34.01 -30.38
CA SER A 508 -11.63 -32.76 -31.16
C SER A 508 -10.21 -32.24 -31.41
N LEU A 509 -9.34 -32.25 -30.40
CA LEU A 509 -7.95 -31.84 -30.52
C LEU A 509 -7.18 -32.70 -31.54
N ARG A 510 -7.35 -34.03 -31.47
CA ARG A 510 -6.74 -34.97 -32.43
C ARG A 510 -7.18 -34.67 -33.85
N THR A 511 -8.48 -34.45 -34.06
CA THR A 511 -9.04 -34.09 -35.37
C THR A 511 -8.43 -32.79 -35.90
N ARG A 512 -8.39 -31.75 -35.06
CA ARG A 512 -7.81 -30.44 -35.38
C ARG A 512 -6.32 -30.50 -35.72
N LEU A 513 -5.58 -31.42 -35.10
CA LEU A 513 -4.15 -31.65 -35.34
C LEU A 513 -3.86 -32.69 -36.44
N GLY A 514 -4.87 -33.34 -37.01
CA GLY A 514 -4.69 -34.40 -38.01
C GLY A 514 -4.07 -35.69 -37.46
N ILE A 515 -4.32 -36.00 -36.19
CA ILE A 515 -3.78 -37.18 -35.49
C ILE A 515 -4.87 -38.26 -35.39
N PRO A 516 -4.57 -39.53 -35.68
CA PRO A 516 -5.55 -40.61 -35.56
C PRO A 516 -5.99 -40.85 -34.11
N GLU A 517 -7.21 -41.36 -33.94
CA GLU A 517 -7.69 -41.81 -32.62
C GLU A 517 -6.87 -43.02 -32.10
N PRO A 518 -6.75 -43.19 -30.79
CA PRO A 518 -6.13 -44.38 -30.20
C PRO A 518 -6.87 -45.63 -30.68
N SER A 519 -6.13 -46.68 -31.02
CA SER A 519 -6.75 -47.98 -31.28
C SER A 519 -7.44 -48.48 -30.00
N GLU A 520 -8.57 -49.21 -30.14
CA GLU A 520 -9.36 -49.73 -29.01
C GLU A 520 -8.54 -50.56 -27.98
N ALA A 521 -7.32 -50.97 -28.31
CA ALA A 521 -6.39 -51.68 -27.43
C ALA A 521 -5.74 -50.80 -26.33
N GLU A 522 -5.73 -49.48 -26.44
CA GLU A 522 -5.10 -48.57 -25.45
C GLU A 522 -6.09 -48.04 -24.37
N ASN A 523 -7.39 -48.31 -24.51
CA ASN A 523 -8.43 -47.86 -23.56
C ASN A 523 -8.71 -48.84 -22.41
N GLN A 524 -7.93 -49.91 -22.25
CA GLN A 524 -8.02 -50.72 -21.05
C GLN A 524 -7.21 -50.03 -19.94
N PRO A 525 -7.83 -49.64 -18.80
CA PRO A 525 -7.05 -49.20 -17.66
C PRO A 525 -6.13 -50.36 -17.27
N GLU A 526 -4.82 -50.14 -17.30
CA GLU A 526 -3.87 -51.07 -16.71
C GLU A 526 -4.29 -51.29 -15.26
N THR A 527 -4.85 -52.46 -15.00
CA THR A 527 -5.20 -52.92 -13.66
C THR A 527 -3.88 -53.30 -12.99
N LYS A 528 -3.31 -52.37 -12.22
CA LYS A 528 -2.35 -52.68 -11.15
C LYS A 528 -2.56 -51.78 -9.94
#